data_AF-A0A9E2C161-F1
#
_entry.id   AF-A0A9E2C161-F1
#
_cell.length_a   1.000
_cell.length_b   1.000
_cell.length_c   1.000
_cell.angle_alpha   90.00
_cell.angle_beta   90.00
_cell.angle_gamma   90.00
#
_symmetry.space_group_name_H-M   'P 1'
#
loop_
_entity.id
_entity.type
_entity.pdbx_description
1 polymer ?
#
loop_
_entity_poly.entity_id
_entity_poly.type
_entity_poly.pdbx_seq_one_letter_code
_entity_poly.pdbx_strand_id
1 'polypeptide(L)'
;MLKTARKWVVAVIGSTVIIIGIIMIVTPGPAVIIIPVGLGILATEFIWARRLLRRFKAEGVRIGEAILKSEHRKKKDDNHHDAV
;
A
#
# COMPACT_ATOMS: atom_id res chain seq x y z
N MET A 1 -20.86 -3.94 2.36
CA MET A 1 -20.43 -5.35 2.30
C MET A 1 -19.09 -5.55 1.56
N LEU A 2 -18.80 -4.85 0.45
CA LEU A 2 -17.53 -4.99 -0.31
C LEU A 2 -16.22 -4.65 0.44
N LYS A 3 -16.28 -3.87 1.53
CA LYS A 3 -15.09 -3.49 2.32
C LYS A 3 -14.54 -4.65 3.15
N THR A 4 -15.40 -5.59 3.55
CA THR A 4 -15.03 -6.75 4.39
C THR A 4 -14.25 -7.76 3.55
N ALA A 5 -14.73 -8.08 2.34
CA ALA A 5 -14.03 -8.95 1.39
C ALA A 5 -12.56 -8.52 1.18
N ARG A 6 -12.31 -7.21 1.13
CA ARG A 6 -10.97 -6.67 0.95
C ARG A 6 -10.03 -6.95 2.12
N LYS A 7 -10.52 -6.90 3.37
CA LYS A 7 -9.75 -7.24 4.57
C LYS A 7 -9.46 -8.74 4.64
N TRP A 8 -10.45 -9.57 4.29
CA TRP A 8 -10.29 -11.02 4.23
C TRP A 8 -9.24 -11.44 3.19
N VAL A 9 -9.22 -10.81 2.02
CA VAL A 9 -8.17 -11.07 1.01
C VAL A 9 -6.77 -10.75 1.56
N VAL A 10 -6.60 -9.64 2.28
CA VAL A 10 -5.29 -9.32 2.91
C VAL A 10 -4.90 -10.34 3.97
N ALA A 11 -5.86 -10.72 4.82
CA ALA A 11 -5.62 -11.68 5.90
C ALA A 11 -5.25 -13.07 5.38
N VAL A 12 -5.94 -13.54 4.34
CA VAL A 12 -5.65 -14.82 3.69
C VAL A 12 -4.24 -14.81 3.12
N ILE A 13 -3.86 -13.76 2.38
CA ILE A 13 -2.52 -13.63 1.78
C ILE A 13 -1.44 -13.60 2.87
N GLY A 14 -1.59 -12.75 3.89
CA GLY A 14 -0.65 -12.68 5.02
C GLY A 14 -0.52 -14.03 5.74
N SER A 15 -1.62 -14.76 5.93
CA SER A 15 -1.57 -16.09 6.54
C SER A 15 -0.83 -17.11 5.69
N THR A 16 -1.03 -17.10 4.36
CA THR A 16 -0.32 -18.03 3.46
C THR A 16 1.18 -17.79 3.47
N VAL A 17 1.62 -16.52 3.51
CA VAL A 17 3.05 -16.17 3.61
C VAL A 17 3.65 -16.71 4.91
N ILE A 18 2.96 -16.53 6.03
CA ILE A 18 3.41 -17.04 7.34
C ILE A 18 3.50 -18.57 7.33
N ILE A 19 2.48 -19.27 6.81
CA ILE A 19 2.47 -20.74 6.71
C ILE A 19 3.66 -21.23 5.89
N ILE A 20 3.94 -20.57 4.76
CA ILE A 20 5.06 -20.93 3.89
C ILE A 20 6.41 -20.66 4.57
N GLY A 21 6.55 -19.53 5.27
CA GLY A 21 7.75 -19.24 6.06
C GLY A 21 8.00 -20.28 7.16
N ILE A 22 6.93 -20.75 7.82
CA ILE A 22 7.02 -21.82 8.83
C ILE A 22 7.47 -23.13 8.19
N ILE A 23 6.91 -23.50 7.04
CA ILE A 23 7.31 -24.72 6.32
C ILE A 23 8.81 -24.67 5.94
N MET A 24 9.33 -23.50 5.53
CA MET A 24 10.75 -23.32 5.20
C MET A 24 11.68 -23.48 6.41
N ILE A 25 11.24 -23.08 7.61
CA ILE A 25 12.01 -23.28 8.85
C ILE A 25 12.04 -24.77 9.22
N VAL A 26 10.91 -25.47 9.03
CA VAL A 26 10.75 -26.88 9.46
C VAL A 26 11.44 -27.86 8.50
N THR A 27 11.56 -27.53 7.20
CA THR A 27 12.13 -28.45 6.21
C THR A 27 13.33 -27.84 5.48
N PRO A 28 14.55 -27.96 6.03
CA PRO A 28 15.77 -27.67 5.28
C PRO A 28 16.01 -28.82 4.28
N GLY A 29 15.29 -28.85 3.16
CA GLY A 29 15.33 -29.99 2.24
C GLY A 29 14.66 -29.83 0.87
N PRO A 30 13.52 -29.13 0.69
CA PRO A 30 12.80 -29.13 -0.58
C PRO A 30 12.88 -27.77 -1.30
N ALA A 31 14.08 -27.32 -1.67
CA ALA A 31 14.31 -26.06 -2.39
C ALA A 31 13.45 -25.92 -3.67
N VAL A 32 13.13 -27.06 -4.32
CA VAL A 32 12.34 -27.12 -5.55
C VAL A 32 10.87 -26.74 -5.36
N ILE A 33 10.30 -26.97 -4.17
CA ILE A 33 8.92 -26.57 -3.84
C ILE A 33 8.90 -25.11 -3.42
N ILE A 34 9.94 -24.67 -2.73
CA ILE A 34 10.07 -23.33 -2.16
C ILE A 34 10.14 -22.25 -3.25
N ILE A 35 10.86 -22.49 -4.34
CA ILE A 35 11.00 -21.52 -5.45
C ILE A 35 9.63 -21.15 -6.07
N PRO A 36 8.83 -22.10 -6.59
CA PRO A 36 7.52 -21.77 -7.17
C PRO A 36 6.54 -21.23 -6.13
N VAL A 37 6.64 -21.66 -4.88
CA VAL A 37 5.80 -21.15 -3.78
C VAL A 37 6.16 -19.70 -3.43
N GLY A 38 7.45 -19.38 -3.31
CA GLY A 38 7.95 -18.02 -3.10
C GLY A 38 7.58 -17.10 -4.26
N LEU A 39 7.70 -17.57 -5.51
CA LEU A 39 7.24 -16.86 -6.71
C LEU A 39 5.71 -16.63 -6.70
N GLY A 40 4.92 -17.62 -6.29
CA GLY A 40 3.47 -17.50 -6.17
C GLY A 40 3.04 -16.49 -5.10
N ILE A 41 3.74 -16.45 -3.96
CA ILE A 41 3.59 -15.41 -2.95
C ILE A 41 3.95 -14.05 -3.52
N LEU A 42 5.15 -13.89 -4.10
CA LEU A 42 5.61 -12.61 -4.63
C LEU A 42 4.61 -12.07 -5.67
N ALA A 43 4.08 -12.93 -6.54
CA ALA A 43 3.05 -12.56 -7.51
C ALA A 43 1.75 -12.09 -6.85
N THR A 44 1.30 -12.79 -5.81
CA THR A 44 0.08 -12.45 -5.06
C THR A 44 0.24 -11.15 -4.27
N GLU A 45 1.39 -10.96 -3.62
CA GLU A 45 1.74 -9.74 -2.91
C GLU A 45 1.88 -8.55 -3.86
N PHE A 46 2.42 -8.72 -5.07
CA PHE A 46 2.51 -7.64 -6.06
C PHE A 46 1.13 -7.10 -6.47
N ILE A 47 0.16 -7.99 -6.67
CA ILE A 47 -1.23 -7.61 -7.01
C ILE A 47 -1.85 -6.83 -5.85
N TRP A 48 -1.61 -7.27 -4.62
CA TRP A 48 -2.10 -6.60 -3.41
C TRP A 48 -1.39 -5.26 -3.16
N ALA A 49 -0.07 -5.18 -3.32
CA ALA A 49 0.74 -3.97 -3.18
C ALA A 49 0.30 -2.88 -4.16
N ARG A 50 0.04 -3.25 -5.44
CA ARG A 50 -0.55 -2.32 -6.43
C ARG A 50 -1.91 -1.80 -5.99
N ARG A 51 -2.70 -2.61 -5.29
CA ARG A 51 -4.02 -2.21 -4.78
C ARG A 51 -3.90 -1.28 -3.57
N LEU A 52 -2.87 -1.46 -2.75
CA LEU A 52 -2.56 -0.63 -1.60
C LEU A 52 -1.99 0.73 -2.03
N LEU A 53 -1.05 0.74 -2.98
CA LEU A 53 -0.53 1.96 -3.61
C LEU A 53 -1.63 2.82 -4.23
N ARG A 54 -2.64 2.22 -4.88
CA ARG A 54 -3.80 2.96 -5.38
C ARG A 54 -4.63 3.62 -4.28
N ARG A 55 -4.64 3.06 -3.06
CA ARG A 55 -5.31 3.69 -1.89
C ARG A 55 -4.48 4.86 -1.39
N PHE A 56 -3.18 4.65 -1.18
CA PHE A 56 -2.28 5.73 -0.76
C PHE A 56 -2.24 6.88 -1.75
N LYS A 57 -2.25 6.61 -3.07
CA LYS A 57 -2.30 7.67 -4.08
C LYS A 57 -3.59 8.49 -4.01
N ALA A 58 -4.72 7.87 -3.68
CA ALA A 58 -6.00 8.57 -3.54
C ALA A 58 -6.02 9.50 -2.31
N GLU A 59 -5.36 9.14 -1.22
CA GLU A 59 -5.19 10.01 -0.05
C GLU A 59 -4.09 11.07 -0.27
N GLY A 60 -2.99 10.71 -0.91
CA GLY A 60 -1.88 11.62 -1.21
C GLY A 60 -2.27 12.79 -2.12
N VAL A 61 -3.17 12.58 -3.08
CA VAL A 61 -3.67 13.67 -3.95
C VAL A 61 -4.44 14.72 -3.14
N ARG A 62 -5.24 14.31 -2.15
CA ARG A 62 -6.00 15.24 -1.31
C ARG A 62 -5.11 16.06 -0.38
N ILE A 63 -4.06 15.42 0.15
CA ILE A 63 -3.06 16.09 1.00
C ILE A 63 -2.22 17.05 0.15
N GLY A 64 -1.82 16.63 -1.06
CA GLY A 64 -1.10 17.49 -2.00
C GLY A 64 -1.90 18.73 -2.40
N GLU A 65 -3.19 18.58 -2.74
CA GLU A 65 -4.03 19.73 -3.08
C GLU A 65 -4.28 20.66 -1.88
N ALA A 66 -4.41 20.14 -0.66
CA ALA A 66 -4.56 20.97 0.53
C ALA A 66 -3.32 21.84 0.79
N ILE A 67 -2.12 21.29 0.55
CA ILE A 67 -0.83 22.00 0.70
C ILE A 67 -0.61 23.02 -0.42
N LEU A 68 -0.90 22.65 -1.68
CA LEU A 68 -0.80 23.58 -2.82
C LEU A 68 -1.80 24.74 -2.68
N LYS A 69 -2.98 24.48 -2.12
CA LYS A 69 -4.01 25.51 -1.92
C LYS A 69 -3.69 26.46 -0.76
N SER A 70 -2.97 26.01 0.28
CA SER A 70 -2.56 26.90 1.37
C SER A 70 -1.48 27.90 0.95
N GLU A 71 -0.56 27.51 0.06
CA GLU A 71 0.49 28.39 -0.46
C GLU A 71 -0.07 29.58 -1.24
N HIS A 72 -1.07 29.37 -2.10
CA HIS A 72 -1.68 30.46 -2.86
C HIS A 72 -2.56 31.39 -2.02
N ARG A 73 -3.07 30.94 -0.87
CA ARG A 73 -3.86 31.80 0.02
C ARG A 73 -2.98 32.77 0.80
N LYS A 74 -1.80 32.30 1.23
CA LYS A 74 -0.84 33.11 1.98
C LYS A 74 -0.30 34.30 1.16
N LYS A 75 -0.06 34.10 -0.15
CA LYS A 75 0.42 35.15 -1.05
C LYS A 75 -0.62 36.26 -1.35
N LYS A 76 -1.92 35.99 -1.15
CA LYS A 76 -2.99 36.95 -1.44
C LYS A 76 -3.22 37.96 -0.31
N ASP A 77 -2.95 37.54 0.93
CA ASP A 77 -3.16 38.38 2.11
C ASP A 77 -2.00 39.37 2.32
N ASP A 78 -0.78 39.00 1.94
CA ASP A 78 0.40 39.90 2.01
C ASP A 78 0.29 41.08 1.02
N ASN A 79 -0.20 40.85 -0.20
CA ASN A 79 -0.37 41.90 -1.22
C ASN A 79 -1.47 42.93 -0.87
N HIS A 80 -2.27 42.69 0.17
CA HIS A 80 -3.26 43.66 0.65
C HIS A 80 -2.68 44.66 1.66
N HIS A 81 -1.55 44.36 2.31
CA HIS A 81 -0.88 45.33 3.18
C HIS A 81 -0.11 46.40 2.43
N ASP A 82 0.23 46.15 1.16
CA ASP A 82 0.99 47.08 0.32
C ASP A 82 0.08 48.09 -0.42
N ALA A 83 -1.24 47.89 -0.33
CA ALA A 83 -2.27 48.64 -1.05
C ALA A 83 -3.07 49.62 -0.16
N VAL A 84 -2.67 49.80 1.11
CA VAL A 84 -3.27 50.74 2.10
C VAL A 84 -2.22 51.75 2.56
#